data_AF-A0AAE5UC44-F1
#
_entry.id   AF-A0AAE5UC44-F1
#
_cell.length_a   1.000
_cell.length_b   1.000
_cell.length_c   1.000
_cell.angle_alpha   90.00
_cell.angle_beta   90.00
_cell.angle_gamma   90.00
#
_symmetry.space_group_name_H-M   'P 1'
#
loop_
_entity.id
_entity.type
_entity.pdbx_description
1 polymer ?
#
loop_
_entity_poly.entity_id
_entity_poly.type
_entity_poly.pdbx_seq_one_letter_code
_entity_poly.pdbx_strand_id
1 'polypeptide(L)'
;MNYVTCIQRTLDYIEENLETQITLEKLAEIACFSPFHYHRVFQAMVGESVMNYVRKRRLTRAAERLFFTDEKVIDIALDVGFQYQESFNRAFKKFYDVSPKQYRNARRISGPLRGKAYLTITLLSGGNKMEPKLVTKPAFYVIGYELKTKNEGGQNNKDIPEFWQQYMQNGLGSKIPNPLNENAELGICTDFNPETGEFVYVIGMEVEEGTPAPEGTVYRSFPELEYAVFTTPKSNEESFTSSIQSTWNYVFTEWFPESGYEHYGSMEFELYDKRCYGSENKEIDIYIPVKKQTVKA
;
A
#
# COMPACT_ATOMS: atom_id res chain seq x y z
N MET A 1 -16.01 -9.69 11.81
CA MET A 1 -14.71 -10.26 12.24
C MET A 1 -13.88 -9.11 12.80
N ASN A 2 -13.25 -9.23 13.98
CA ASN A 2 -12.50 -8.09 14.55
C ASN A 2 -11.12 -7.96 13.89
N TYR A 3 -10.94 -6.93 13.04
CA TYR A 3 -9.71 -6.73 12.28
C TYR A 3 -8.50 -6.45 13.19
N VAL A 4 -8.68 -5.71 14.29
CA VAL A 4 -7.63 -5.45 15.28
C VAL A 4 -7.10 -6.75 15.84
N THR A 5 -8.00 -7.66 16.24
CA THR A 5 -7.61 -8.98 16.74
C THR A 5 -6.90 -9.82 15.67
N CYS A 6 -7.36 -9.76 14.42
CA CYS A 6 -6.74 -10.50 13.32
C CYS A 6 -5.32 -10.02 13.04
N ILE A 7 -5.11 -8.70 12.91
CA ILE A 7 -3.78 -8.15 12.69
C ILE A 7 -2.89 -8.36 13.92
N GLN A 8 -3.41 -8.21 15.14
CA GLN A 8 -2.63 -8.48 16.36
C GLN A 8 -2.11 -9.92 16.40
N ARG A 9 -2.91 -10.92 16.01
CA ARG A 9 -2.44 -12.32 15.89
C ARG A 9 -1.29 -12.45 14.90
N THR A 10 -1.35 -11.75 13.76
CA THR A 10 -0.23 -11.78 12.80
C THR A 10 1.01 -11.07 13.32
N LEU A 11 0.86 -9.98 14.08
CA LEU A 11 1.98 -9.32 14.75
C LEU A 11 2.62 -10.27 15.76
N ASP A 12 1.83 -10.95 16.60
CA ASP A 12 2.32 -11.92 17.57
C ASP A 12 3.07 -13.07 16.88
N TYR A 13 2.52 -13.61 15.80
CA TYR A 13 3.19 -14.63 14.99
C TYR A 13 4.51 -14.14 14.41
N ILE A 14 4.55 -12.92 13.84
CA ILE A 14 5.78 -12.35 13.29
C ILE A 14 6.88 -12.31 14.37
N GLU A 15 6.55 -11.88 15.59
CA GLU A 15 7.48 -11.78 16.70
C GLU A 15 8.07 -13.12 17.12
N GLU A 16 7.24 -14.16 17.18
CA GLU A 16 7.64 -15.51 17.53
C GLU A 16 8.47 -16.20 16.43
N ASN A 17 8.38 -15.71 15.19
CA ASN A 17 8.91 -16.38 14.00
C ASN A 17 9.93 -15.53 13.22
N LEU A 18 10.51 -14.47 13.81
CA LEU A 18 11.46 -13.56 13.13
C LEU A 18 12.67 -14.27 12.52
N GLU A 19 13.06 -15.42 13.09
CA GLU A 19 14.22 -16.23 12.67
C GLU A 19 13.88 -17.26 11.57
N THR A 20 12.60 -17.35 11.18
CA THR A 20 12.12 -18.28 10.15
C THR A 20 11.61 -17.51 8.94
N GLN A 21 11.39 -18.21 7.81
CA GLN A 21 10.79 -17.59 6.63
C GLN A 21 9.32 -17.20 6.90
N ILE A 22 9.05 -15.90 6.84
CA ILE A 22 7.69 -15.34 6.93
C ILE A 22 7.29 -14.88 5.52
N THR A 23 6.13 -15.33 5.05
CA THR A 23 5.56 -14.93 3.75
C THR A 23 4.24 -14.18 3.95
N LEU A 24 3.86 -13.37 2.96
CA LEU A 24 2.60 -12.62 2.99
C LEU A 24 1.40 -13.57 3.09
N GLU A 25 1.44 -14.66 2.33
CA GLU A 25 0.37 -15.64 2.22
C GLU A 25 0.11 -16.29 3.58
N LYS A 26 1.18 -16.63 4.31
CA LYS A 26 1.05 -17.26 5.63
C LYS A 26 0.39 -16.32 6.63
N LEU A 27 0.77 -15.05 6.62
CA LEU A 27 0.19 -14.05 7.51
C LEU A 27 -1.27 -13.75 7.15
N ALA A 28 -1.60 -13.69 5.86
CA ALA A 28 -2.96 -13.53 5.40
C ALA A 28 -3.85 -14.72 5.81
N GLU A 29 -3.34 -15.94 5.74
CA GLU A 29 -4.00 -17.15 6.23
C GLU A 29 -4.31 -17.05 7.73
N ILE A 30 -3.33 -16.64 8.55
CA ILE A 30 -3.51 -16.46 10.00
C ILE A 30 -4.57 -15.38 10.30
N ALA A 31 -4.60 -14.31 9.51
CA ALA A 31 -5.60 -13.26 9.61
C ALA A 31 -6.97 -13.64 9.00
N CYS A 32 -7.08 -14.80 8.34
CA CYS A 32 -8.26 -15.23 7.58
C CYS A 32 -8.67 -14.24 6.47
N PHE A 33 -7.69 -13.64 5.79
CA PHE A 33 -7.87 -12.71 4.69
C PHE A 33 -7.24 -13.22 3.39
N SER A 34 -7.64 -12.65 2.25
CA SER A 34 -6.83 -12.78 1.04
C SER A 34 -5.48 -12.04 1.22
N PRO A 35 -4.39 -12.46 0.55
CA PRO A 35 -3.10 -11.80 0.67
C PRO A 35 -3.15 -10.29 0.37
N PHE A 36 -3.94 -9.91 -0.64
CA PHE A 36 -4.12 -8.50 -1.01
C PHE A 36 -4.84 -7.70 0.09
N HIS A 37 -5.97 -8.22 0.58
CA HIS A 37 -6.74 -7.55 1.63
C HIS A 37 -5.92 -7.41 2.92
N TYR A 38 -5.22 -8.48 3.30
CA TYR A 38 -4.32 -8.47 4.45
C TYR A 38 -3.25 -7.40 4.33
N HIS A 39 -2.57 -7.30 3.18
CA HIS A 39 -1.54 -6.29 2.98
C HIS A 39 -2.07 -4.87 3.19
N ARG A 40 -3.22 -4.54 2.60
CA ARG A 40 -3.85 -3.21 2.71
C ARG A 40 -4.31 -2.90 4.13
N VAL A 41 -5.00 -3.84 4.78
CA VAL A 41 -5.43 -3.69 6.17
C VAL A 41 -4.23 -3.53 7.09
N PHE A 42 -3.19 -4.36 6.95
CA PHE A 42 -1.97 -4.24 7.75
C PHE A 42 -1.31 -2.87 7.56
N GLN A 43 -1.17 -2.41 6.32
CA GLN A 43 -0.54 -1.13 6.03
C GLN A 43 -1.34 0.05 6.62
N ALA A 44 -2.67 0.01 6.53
CA ALA A 44 -3.53 1.04 7.11
C ALA A 44 -3.44 1.06 8.65
N MET A 45 -3.46 -0.11 9.30
CA MET A 45 -3.46 -0.21 10.76
C MET A 45 -2.07 -0.01 11.40
N VAL A 46 -1.00 -0.46 10.75
CA VAL A 46 0.38 -0.44 11.28
C VAL A 46 1.19 0.75 10.73
N GLY A 47 0.74 1.36 9.63
CA GLY A 47 1.37 2.51 8.99
C GLY A 47 2.51 2.17 8.01
N GLU A 48 2.78 0.90 7.74
CA GLU A 48 3.73 0.46 6.71
C GLU A 48 3.47 -0.96 6.23
N SER A 49 4.09 -1.36 5.12
CA SER A 49 3.93 -2.72 4.59
C SER A 49 4.46 -3.79 5.55
N VAL A 50 3.80 -4.94 5.56
CA VAL A 50 4.13 -6.06 6.44
C VAL A 50 5.56 -6.57 6.26
N MET A 51 6.06 -6.65 5.04
CA MET A 51 7.43 -7.12 4.79
C MET A 51 8.49 -6.10 5.24
N ASN A 52 8.19 -4.81 5.20
CA ASN A 52 9.06 -3.78 5.77
C ASN A 52 9.06 -3.83 7.31
N TYR A 53 7.89 -4.08 7.91
CA TYR A 53 7.76 -4.31 9.34
C TYR A 53 8.64 -5.48 9.81
N VAL A 54 8.48 -6.66 9.18
CA VAL A 54 9.26 -7.87 9.46
C VAL A 54 10.77 -7.59 9.32
N ARG A 55 11.18 -6.93 8.23
CA ARG A 55 12.59 -6.58 7.99
C ARG A 55 13.18 -5.71 9.10
N LYS A 56 12.47 -4.66 9.53
CA LYS A 56 12.93 -3.76 10.60
C LYS A 56 13.00 -4.47 11.96
N ARG A 57 12.06 -5.39 12.24
CA ARG A 57 12.10 -6.21 13.46
C ARG A 57 13.28 -7.17 13.48
N ARG A 58 13.56 -7.86 12.36
CA ARG A 58 14.77 -8.67 12.18
C ARG A 58 16.06 -7.89 12.38
N LEU A 59 16.15 -6.68 11.82
CA LEU A 59 17.31 -5.80 12.01
C LEU A 59 17.48 -5.37 13.47
N THR A 60 16.38 -5.10 14.17
CA THR A 60 16.41 -4.76 15.62
C THR A 60 16.89 -5.96 16.45
N ARG A 61 16.38 -7.17 16.17
CA ARG A 61 16.84 -8.41 16.81
C ARG A 61 18.32 -8.68 16.55
N ALA A 62 18.77 -8.44 15.33
CA ALA A 62 20.18 -8.55 14.98
C ALA A 62 21.04 -7.52 15.71
N ALA A 63 20.56 -6.29 15.87
CA ALA A 63 21.26 -5.24 16.61
C ALA A 63 21.44 -5.60 18.10
N GLU A 64 20.41 -6.17 18.74
CA GLU A 64 20.50 -6.71 20.10
C GLU A 64 21.59 -7.78 20.19
N ARG A 65 21.57 -8.78 19.30
CA ARG A 65 22.59 -9.85 19.28
C ARG A 65 23.99 -9.31 19.02
N LEU A 66 24.14 -8.35 18.09
CA LEU A 66 25.42 -7.73 17.79
C LEU A 66 26.01 -6.97 18.99
N PHE A 67 25.15 -6.40 19.85
CA PHE A 67 25.55 -5.60 21.00
C PHE A 67 25.81 -6.44 22.26
N PHE A 68 24.99 -7.48 22.50
CA PHE A 68 25.07 -8.30 23.72
C PHE A 68 25.89 -9.58 23.58
N THR A 69 26.34 -9.93 22.37
CA THR A 69 27.06 -11.19 22.11
C THR A 69 28.26 -10.99 21.17
N ASP A 70 29.15 -11.98 21.18
CA ASP A 70 30.30 -12.08 20.27
C ASP A 70 30.04 -12.97 19.03
N GLU A 71 28.78 -13.35 18.77
CA GLU A 71 28.40 -14.21 17.63
C GLU A 71 28.91 -13.66 16.29
N LYS A 72 29.17 -14.49 15.27
CA LYS A 72 29.67 -13.94 14.00
C LYS A 72 28.55 -13.18 13.30
N VAL A 73 28.92 -12.08 12.64
CA VAL A 73 27.95 -11.24 11.89
C VAL A 73 27.23 -12.05 10.81
N ILE A 74 27.91 -13.01 10.17
CA ILE A 74 27.30 -13.93 9.21
C ILE A 74 26.23 -14.81 9.87
N ASP A 75 26.51 -15.39 11.02
CA ASP A 75 25.59 -16.30 11.73
C ASP A 75 24.33 -15.52 12.15
N ILE A 76 24.50 -14.34 12.76
CA ILE A 76 23.38 -13.45 13.10
C ILE A 76 22.55 -13.09 11.86
N ALA A 77 23.20 -12.77 10.74
CA ALA A 77 22.50 -12.40 9.51
C ALA A 77 21.64 -13.54 8.96
N LEU A 78 22.18 -14.76 8.94
CA LEU A 78 21.47 -15.96 8.47
C LEU A 78 20.30 -16.28 9.39
N ASP A 79 20.52 -16.26 10.70
CA ASP A 79 19.51 -16.59 11.71
C ASP A 79 18.34 -15.60 11.70
N VAL A 80 18.58 -14.30 11.50
CA VAL A 80 17.49 -13.32 11.37
C VAL A 80 16.86 -13.31 9.97
N GLY A 81 17.10 -14.34 9.16
CA GLY A 81 16.41 -14.59 7.90
C GLY A 81 16.91 -13.80 6.69
N PHE A 82 18.18 -13.35 6.68
CA PHE A 82 18.83 -12.86 5.47
C PHE A 82 19.58 -13.99 4.78
N GLN A 83 19.44 -14.12 3.45
CA GLN A 83 20.16 -15.17 2.70
C GLN A 83 21.67 -14.91 2.56
N TYR A 84 22.09 -13.64 2.60
CA TYR A 84 23.49 -13.24 2.38
C TYR A 84 23.90 -12.10 3.33
N GLN A 85 25.11 -12.19 3.88
CA GLN A 85 25.66 -11.17 4.79
C GLN A 85 25.78 -9.78 4.14
N GLU A 86 26.06 -9.69 2.85
CA GLU A 86 26.15 -8.40 2.15
C GLU A 86 24.80 -7.68 2.11
N SER A 87 23.72 -8.42 1.87
CA SER A 87 22.36 -7.89 1.92
C SER A 87 21.98 -7.44 3.32
N PHE A 88 22.37 -8.21 4.35
CA PHE A 88 22.24 -7.80 5.75
C PHE A 88 23.03 -6.52 6.04
N ASN A 89 24.31 -6.44 5.67
CA ASN A 89 25.16 -5.28 5.92
C ASN A 89 24.58 -4.00 5.29
N ARG A 90 24.08 -4.09 4.05
CA ARG A 90 23.44 -2.96 3.36
C ARG A 90 22.17 -2.51 4.07
N ALA A 91 21.28 -3.47 4.41
CA ALA A 91 20.04 -3.17 5.11
C ALA A 91 20.29 -2.59 6.51
N PHE A 92 21.24 -3.16 7.26
CA PHE A 92 21.63 -2.72 8.59
C PHE A 92 22.23 -1.31 8.55
N LYS A 93 23.16 -1.05 7.63
CA LYS A 93 23.74 0.28 7.44
C LYS A 93 22.69 1.32 7.04
N LYS A 94 21.73 0.95 6.18
CA LYS A 94 20.61 1.84 5.80
C LYS A 94 19.70 2.17 6.99
N PHE A 95 19.57 1.26 7.96
CA PHE A 95 18.64 1.41 9.09
C PHE A 95 19.28 2.06 10.32
N TYR A 96 20.55 1.79 10.59
CA TYR A 96 21.29 2.29 11.76
C TYR A 96 22.37 3.34 11.43
N ASP A 97 22.55 3.69 10.15
CA ASP A 97 23.60 4.58 9.63
C ASP A 97 25.05 4.15 9.91
N VAL A 98 25.24 2.94 10.48
CA VAL A 98 26.55 2.35 10.78
C VAL A 98 26.60 0.88 10.36
N SER A 99 27.78 0.36 10.08
CA SER A 99 27.93 -1.07 9.76
C SER A 99 27.72 -1.95 11.01
N PRO A 100 27.33 -3.23 10.85
CA PRO A 100 27.20 -4.17 11.97
C PRO A 100 28.45 -4.26 12.86
N LYS A 101 29.65 -4.22 12.25
CA LYS A 101 30.92 -4.25 12.98
C LYS A 101 31.15 -2.98 13.80
N GLN A 102 30.81 -1.81 13.24
CA GLN A 102 30.87 -0.55 13.98
C GLN A 102 29.85 -0.53 15.13
N TYR A 103 28.65 -1.06 14.88
CA TYR A 103 27.59 -1.17 15.87
C TYR A 103 28.00 -2.03 17.08
N ARG A 104 28.62 -3.19 16.84
CA ARG A 104 29.17 -4.04 17.91
C ARG A 104 30.18 -3.31 18.79
N ASN A 105 31.05 -2.53 18.18
CA ASN A 105 32.09 -1.80 18.89
C ASN A 105 31.58 -0.47 19.51
N ALA A 106 30.29 -0.17 19.35
CA ALA A 106 29.70 1.03 19.91
C ALA A 106 29.56 0.89 21.42
N ARG A 107 29.87 1.97 22.15
CA ARG A 107 29.74 2.00 23.63
C ARG A 107 28.29 2.11 24.09
N ARG A 108 27.36 2.41 23.18
CA ARG A 108 25.94 2.60 23.44
C ARG A 108 25.16 2.11 22.23
N ILE A 109 23.98 1.55 22.48
CA ILE A 109 22.98 1.27 21.46
C ILE A 109 22.53 2.62 20.88
N SER A 110 22.75 2.82 19.58
CA SER A 110 22.41 4.07 18.88
C SER A 110 21.59 3.76 17.63
N GLY A 111 20.55 4.55 17.38
CA GLY A 111 19.65 4.39 16.22
C GLY A 111 18.28 3.79 16.58
N PRO A 112 17.42 3.55 15.59
CA PRO A 112 16.04 3.17 15.82
C PRO A 112 15.94 1.75 16.43
N LEU A 113 15.43 1.66 17.65
CA LEU A 113 14.98 0.40 18.24
C LEU A 113 13.50 0.25 17.91
N ARG A 114 13.17 -0.62 16.95
CA ARG A 114 11.78 -0.86 16.63
C ARG A 114 11.21 -1.91 17.57
N GLY A 115 10.36 -1.47 18.49
CA GLY A 115 9.56 -2.36 19.34
C GLY A 115 8.39 -3.02 18.60
N LYS A 116 7.74 -3.96 19.29
CA LYS A 116 6.48 -4.58 18.86
C LYS A 116 5.43 -3.51 18.62
N ALA A 117 4.75 -3.60 17.49
CA ALA A 117 3.61 -2.75 17.23
C ALA A 117 2.47 -3.25 18.13
N TYR A 118 1.86 -2.34 18.88
CA TYR A 118 0.65 -2.61 19.63
C TYR A 118 -0.47 -1.81 18.99
N LEU A 119 -1.47 -2.49 18.47
CA LEU A 119 -2.65 -1.84 17.92
C LEU A 119 -3.56 -1.42 19.07
N THR A 120 -3.71 -0.11 19.28
CA THR A 120 -4.77 0.42 20.16
C THR A 120 -5.92 0.92 19.31
N ILE A 121 -7.15 0.61 19.74
CA ILE A 121 -8.39 0.98 19.03
C ILE A 121 -8.47 2.51 18.82
N THR A 122 -7.91 3.29 19.74
CA THR A 122 -7.87 4.76 19.68
C THR A 122 -7.02 5.31 18.51
N LEU A 123 -6.06 4.55 17.98
CA LEU A 123 -5.22 4.98 16.84
C LEU A 123 -5.92 4.79 15.48
N LEU A 124 -7.04 4.06 15.44
CA LEU A 124 -7.75 3.69 14.21
C LEU A 124 -8.97 4.59 13.94
N SER A 125 -9.35 5.42 14.90
CA SER A 125 -10.44 6.37 14.79
C SER A 125 -9.93 7.67 14.16
N GLY A 126 -10.40 7.98 12.95
CA GLY A 126 -10.03 9.24 12.31
C GLY A 126 -10.57 9.44 10.90
N GLY A 127 -11.28 8.45 10.34
CA GLY A 127 -11.98 8.63 9.08
C GLY A 127 -13.23 9.47 9.24
N ASN A 128 -13.54 10.30 8.25
CA ASN A 128 -14.88 10.87 8.15
C ASN A 128 -15.85 9.76 7.78
N LYS A 129 -16.81 9.45 8.67
CA LYS A 129 -17.82 8.43 8.39
C LYS A 129 -18.54 8.74 7.08
N MET A 130 -18.49 7.79 6.15
CA MET A 130 -19.08 7.89 4.83
C MET A 130 -19.72 6.57 4.43
N GLU A 131 -20.85 6.66 3.74
CA GLU A 131 -21.59 5.52 3.21
C GLU A 131 -21.25 5.36 1.72
N PRO A 132 -20.68 4.22 1.29
CA PRO A 132 -20.36 4.03 -0.12
C PRO A 132 -21.60 3.77 -0.95
N LYS A 133 -21.49 4.08 -2.24
CA LYS A 133 -22.46 3.61 -3.25
C LYS A 133 -21.97 2.29 -3.81
N LEU A 134 -22.80 1.25 -3.74
CA LEU A 134 -22.51 -0.02 -4.41
C LEU A 134 -22.92 0.08 -5.88
N VAL A 135 -21.97 -0.20 -6.78
CA VAL A 135 -22.15 -0.08 -8.23
C VAL A 135 -21.56 -1.29 -8.91
N THR A 136 -22.32 -1.95 -9.79
CA THR A 136 -21.76 -2.90 -10.76
C THR A 136 -21.23 -2.10 -11.94
N LYS A 137 -19.91 -2.14 -12.15
CA LYS A 137 -19.27 -1.49 -13.31
C LYS A 137 -18.94 -2.57 -14.35
N PRO A 138 -19.46 -2.46 -15.58
CA PRO A 138 -19.11 -3.36 -16.68
C PRO A 138 -17.60 -3.40 -16.94
N ALA A 139 -17.16 -4.40 -17.70
CA ALA A 139 -15.78 -4.44 -18.18
C ALA A 139 -15.43 -3.14 -18.91
N PHE A 140 -14.23 -2.63 -18.64
CA PHE A 140 -13.79 -1.34 -19.17
C PHE A 140 -12.30 -1.38 -19.53
N TYR A 141 -11.90 -0.43 -20.37
CA TYR A 141 -10.56 -0.38 -20.96
C TYR A 141 -9.96 0.99 -20.74
N VAL A 142 -8.67 1.04 -20.46
CA VAL A 142 -7.96 2.28 -20.15
C VAL A 142 -6.73 2.39 -21.03
N ILE A 143 -6.57 3.56 -21.64
CA ILE A 143 -5.27 4.00 -22.18
C ILE A 143 -4.69 5.03 -21.22
N GLY A 144 -3.41 4.88 -20.89
CA GLY A 144 -2.75 5.78 -19.98
C GLY A 144 -1.23 5.72 -20.03
N TYR A 145 -0.60 6.54 -19.18
CA TYR A 145 0.83 6.57 -18.97
C TYR A 145 1.17 5.87 -17.66
N GLU A 146 2.24 5.08 -17.65
CA GLU A 146 2.63 4.29 -16.48
C GLU A 146 3.91 4.81 -15.79
N LEU A 147 3.94 4.68 -14.47
CA LEU A 147 5.08 4.96 -13.61
C LEU A 147 5.35 3.75 -12.73
N LYS A 148 6.60 3.28 -12.70
CA LYS A 148 7.05 2.26 -11.74
C LYS A 148 7.53 2.95 -10.47
N THR A 149 6.95 2.59 -9.33
CA THR A 149 7.33 3.14 -8.01
C THR A 149 7.22 2.06 -6.93
N LYS A 150 7.41 2.43 -5.66
CA LYS A 150 7.35 1.51 -4.51
C LYS A 150 6.95 2.20 -3.21
N ASN A 151 6.42 1.40 -2.29
CA ASN A 151 6.03 1.86 -0.95
C ASN A 151 7.22 2.10 -0.01
N GLU A 152 8.40 1.57 -0.33
CA GLU A 152 9.58 1.66 0.55
C GLU A 152 9.96 3.13 0.81
N GLY A 153 9.98 3.52 2.09
CA GLY A 153 10.33 4.89 2.50
C GLY A 153 9.31 5.96 2.08
N GLY A 154 8.09 5.56 1.68
CA GLY A 154 7.07 6.47 1.16
C GLY A 154 7.46 7.10 -0.17
N GLN A 155 8.28 6.41 -0.97
CA GLN A 155 8.75 6.91 -2.27
C GLN A 155 7.58 7.23 -3.22
N ASN A 156 6.57 6.35 -3.26
CA ASN A 156 5.31 6.59 -3.98
C ASN A 156 4.65 7.94 -3.66
N ASN A 157 4.73 8.41 -2.40
CA ASN A 157 4.15 9.70 -1.99
C ASN A 157 4.89 10.92 -2.58
N LYS A 158 6.04 10.72 -3.22
CA LYS A 158 6.79 11.74 -3.96
C LYS A 158 6.64 11.52 -5.47
N ASP A 159 6.86 10.28 -5.91
CA ASP A 159 6.86 9.91 -7.32
C ASP A 159 5.48 10.15 -7.98
N ILE A 160 4.38 9.78 -7.31
CA ILE A 160 3.03 9.89 -7.89
C ILE A 160 2.59 11.37 -8.06
N PRO A 161 2.74 12.26 -7.05
CA PRO A 161 2.45 13.68 -7.25
C PRO A 161 3.31 14.32 -8.34
N GLU A 162 4.60 13.99 -8.42
CA GLU A 162 5.48 14.48 -9.48
C GLU A 162 5.03 13.99 -10.87
N PHE A 163 4.61 12.73 -10.97
CA PHE A 163 4.09 12.17 -12.20
C PHE A 163 2.78 12.83 -12.65
N TRP A 164 1.84 13.10 -11.73
CA TRP A 164 0.65 13.91 -12.01
C TRP A 164 1.00 15.30 -12.49
N GLN A 165 1.97 15.97 -11.85
CA GLN A 165 2.44 17.28 -12.28
C GLN A 165 2.99 17.25 -13.71
N GLN A 166 3.83 16.26 -14.04
CA GLN A 166 4.35 16.08 -15.40
C GLN A 166 3.25 15.76 -16.40
N TYR A 167 2.28 14.92 -16.03
CA TYR A 167 1.13 14.57 -16.87
C TYR A 167 0.31 15.83 -17.23
N MET A 168 0.01 16.67 -16.24
CA MET A 168 -0.74 17.91 -16.44
C MET A 168 0.05 18.96 -17.23
N GLN A 169 1.32 19.20 -16.87
CA GLN A 169 2.17 20.21 -17.54
C GLN A 169 2.39 19.92 -19.02
N ASN A 170 2.55 18.64 -19.37
CA ASN A 170 2.77 18.22 -20.75
C ASN A 170 1.47 17.97 -21.53
N GLY A 171 0.31 18.22 -20.91
CA GLY A 171 -1.02 18.00 -21.51
C GLY A 171 -1.18 16.58 -22.01
N LEU A 172 -0.73 15.57 -21.26
CA LEU A 172 -0.70 14.18 -21.74
C LEU A 172 -2.11 13.59 -21.90
N GLY A 173 -3.08 14.02 -21.09
CA GLY A 173 -4.47 13.56 -21.21
C GLY A 173 -5.10 13.87 -22.56
N SER A 174 -4.81 15.03 -23.16
CA SER A 174 -5.34 15.39 -24.48
C SER A 174 -4.73 14.59 -25.64
N LYS A 175 -3.68 13.81 -25.38
CA LYS A 175 -3.05 12.89 -26.34
C LYS A 175 -3.65 11.49 -26.30
N ILE A 176 -4.51 11.20 -25.31
CA ILE A 176 -5.21 9.91 -25.23
C ILE A 176 -6.30 9.88 -26.32
N PRO A 177 -6.31 8.89 -27.21
CA PRO A 177 -7.25 8.85 -28.32
C PRO A 177 -8.65 8.42 -27.85
N ASN A 178 -9.67 9.13 -28.34
CA ASN A 178 -11.10 8.77 -28.18
C ASN A 178 -11.51 8.40 -26.74
N PRO A 179 -11.22 9.24 -25.73
CA PRO A 179 -11.67 8.96 -24.37
C PRO A 179 -13.20 8.98 -24.33
N LEU A 180 -13.81 8.03 -23.60
CA LEU A 180 -15.25 8.00 -23.36
C LEU A 180 -15.72 9.25 -22.58
N ASN A 181 -14.83 9.81 -21.76
CA ASN A 181 -15.03 11.09 -21.09
C ASN A 181 -13.68 11.81 -20.94
N GLU A 182 -13.51 12.90 -21.69
CA GLU A 182 -12.29 13.72 -21.70
C GLU A 182 -12.00 14.48 -20.39
N ASN A 183 -12.95 14.50 -19.44
CA ASN A 183 -12.82 15.19 -18.16
C ASN A 183 -12.86 14.20 -16.98
N ALA A 184 -12.46 12.95 -17.21
CA ALA A 184 -12.44 11.89 -16.22
C ALA A 184 -11.16 11.08 -16.34
N GLU A 185 -10.17 11.40 -15.52
CA GLU A 185 -8.94 10.65 -15.41
C GLU A 185 -9.02 9.61 -14.30
N LEU A 186 -8.38 8.46 -14.54
CA LEU A 186 -8.24 7.37 -13.58
C LEU A 186 -6.80 7.30 -13.07
N GLY A 187 -6.65 7.24 -11.75
CA GLY A 187 -5.42 6.85 -11.07
C GLY A 187 -5.50 5.39 -10.64
N ILE A 188 -4.65 4.52 -11.19
CA ILE A 188 -4.76 3.06 -11.01
C ILE A 188 -3.44 2.47 -10.53
N CYS A 189 -3.47 1.78 -9.39
CA CYS A 189 -2.34 0.96 -8.93
C CYS A 189 -2.47 -0.48 -9.47
N THR A 190 -1.46 -0.95 -10.20
CA THR A 190 -1.39 -2.27 -10.84
C THR A 190 -0.07 -2.96 -10.53
N ASP A 191 0.02 -4.26 -10.84
CA ASP A 191 1.27 -5.03 -10.80
C ASP A 191 2.01 -4.96 -9.45
N PHE A 192 1.27 -4.96 -8.34
CA PHE A 192 1.85 -4.88 -7.00
C PHE A 192 2.66 -6.14 -6.66
N ASN A 193 3.95 -5.94 -6.36
CA ASN A 193 4.84 -6.95 -5.82
C ASN A 193 4.90 -6.81 -4.29
N PRO A 194 4.34 -7.77 -3.52
CA PRO A 194 4.32 -7.69 -2.07
C PRO A 194 5.69 -7.89 -1.40
N GLU A 195 6.63 -8.54 -2.07
CA GLU A 195 7.97 -8.81 -1.51
C GLU A 195 8.88 -7.57 -1.59
N THR A 196 8.85 -6.89 -2.74
CA THR A 196 9.64 -5.67 -2.98
C THR A 196 8.89 -4.40 -2.58
N GLY A 197 7.57 -4.45 -2.56
CA GLY A 197 6.68 -3.30 -2.39
C GLY A 197 6.60 -2.42 -3.64
N GLU A 198 7.09 -2.89 -4.79
CA GLU A 198 7.03 -2.21 -6.08
C GLU A 198 5.65 -2.37 -6.73
N PHE A 199 5.23 -1.38 -7.50
CA PHE A 199 4.00 -1.42 -8.29
C PHE A 199 4.05 -0.44 -9.45
N VAL A 200 3.07 -0.56 -10.35
CA VAL A 200 2.87 0.32 -11.48
C VAL A 200 1.67 1.23 -11.19
N TYR A 201 1.88 2.55 -11.26
CA TYR A 201 0.81 3.55 -11.21
C TYR A 201 0.48 4.01 -12.63
N VAL A 202 -0.79 3.99 -13.00
CA VAL A 202 -1.27 4.44 -14.32
C VAL A 202 -2.17 5.66 -14.14
N ILE A 203 -1.89 6.72 -14.91
CA ILE A 203 -2.83 7.84 -15.14
C ILE A 203 -3.39 7.67 -16.54
N GLY A 204 -4.70 7.51 -16.67
CA GLY A 204 -5.33 7.25 -17.96
C GLY A 204 -6.79 7.64 -18.03
N MET A 205 -7.42 7.38 -19.17
CA MET A 205 -8.84 7.60 -19.39
C MET A 205 -9.48 6.33 -19.95
N GLU A 206 -10.77 6.15 -19.66
CA GLU A 206 -11.54 5.05 -20.25
C GLU A 206 -11.70 5.26 -21.76
N VAL A 207 -11.54 4.18 -22.53
CA VAL A 207 -11.66 4.15 -24.00
C VAL A 207 -12.51 2.97 -24.45
N GLU A 208 -12.92 2.96 -25.71
CA GLU A 208 -13.58 1.81 -26.31
C GLU A 208 -12.63 0.59 -26.41
N GLU A 209 -13.22 -0.60 -26.40
CA GLU A 209 -12.48 -1.85 -26.62
C GLU A 209 -11.71 -1.81 -27.94
N GLY A 210 -10.45 -2.25 -27.92
CA GLY A 210 -9.61 -2.31 -29.11
C GLY A 210 -9.04 -0.96 -29.60
N THR A 211 -9.27 0.14 -28.88
CA THR A 211 -8.64 1.44 -29.19
C THR A 211 -7.10 1.28 -29.22
N PRO A 212 -6.42 1.65 -30.33
CA PRO A 212 -4.97 1.51 -30.41
C PRO A 212 -4.25 2.45 -29.43
N ALA A 213 -3.38 1.89 -28.59
CA ALA A 213 -2.54 2.66 -27.69
C ALA A 213 -1.41 3.37 -28.45
N PRO A 214 -1.28 4.70 -28.33
CA PRO A 214 -0.14 5.43 -28.87
C PRO A 214 1.21 5.00 -28.28
N GLU A 215 2.30 5.31 -28.97
CA GLU A 215 3.65 5.09 -28.45
C GLU A 215 3.85 5.81 -27.10
N GLY A 216 4.46 5.10 -26.14
CA GLY A 216 4.67 5.62 -24.79
C GLY A 216 3.44 5.54 -23.86
N THR A 217 2.35 4.92 -24.31
CA THR A 217 1.17 4.64 -23.48
C THR A 217 0.96 3.13 -23.32
N VAL A 218 0.08 2.77 -22.38
CA VAL A 218 -0.34 1.39 -22.15
C VAL A 218 -1.84 1.24 -22.32
N TYR A 219 -2.24 0.08 -22.84
CA TYR A 219 -3.63 -0.39 -22.85
C TYR A 219 -3.84 -1.39 -21.72
N ARG A 220 -4.88 -1.19 -20.90
CA ARG A 220 -5.26 -2.09 -19.81
C ARG A 220 -6.74 -2.44 -19.93
N SER A 221 -7.08 -3.68 -19.58
CA SER A 221 -8.47 -4.15 -19.51
C SER A 221 -8.81 -4.55 -18.09
N PHE A 222 -10.04 -4.28 -17.70
CA PHE A 222 -10.57 -4.56 -16.37
C PHE A 222 -11.90 -5.29 -16.52
N PRO A 223 -12.11 -6.42 -15.80
CA PRO A 223 -13.35 -7.16 -15.89
C PRO A 223 -14.50 -6.42 -15.22
N GLU A 224 -15.72 -6.85 -15.52
CA GLU A 224 -16.90 -6.42 -14.76
C GLU A 224 -16.79 -6.85 -13.30
N LEU A 225 -16.99 -5.90 -12.38
CA LEU A 225 -16.95 -6.14 -10.94
C LEU A 225 -17.97 -5.27 -10.20
N GLU A 226 -18.30 -5.70 -8.99
CA GLU A 226 -19.02 -4.86 -8.02
C GLU A 226 -18.02 -3.99 -7.26
N TYR A 227 -18.30 -2.70 -7.16
CA TYR A 227 -17.47 -1.71 -6.51
C TYR A 227 -18.24 -1.01 -5.38
N ALA A 228 -17.57 -0.80 -4.26
CA ALA A 228 -17.95 0.20 -3.28
C ALA A 228 -17.27 1.52 -3.65
N VAL A 229 -18.08 2.54 -3.95
CA VAL A 229 -17.62 3.86 -4.40
C VAL A 229 -17.70 4.85 -3.25
N PHE A 230 -16.55 5.40 -2.86
CA PHE A 230 -16.41 6.38 -1.78
C PHE A 230 -16.08 7.74 -2.36
N THR A 231 -16.93 8.74 -2.11
CA THR A 231 -16.61 10.13 -2.45
C THR A 231 -15.82 10.76 -1.32
N THR A 232 -14.63 11.27 -1.60
CA THR A 232 -13.78 11.92 -0.59
C THR A 232 -14.45 13.18 -0.05
N PRO A 233 -14.23 13.54 1.23
CA PRO A 233 -14.65 14.82 1.77
C PRO A 233 -14.15 15.99 0.92
N LYS A 234 -15.01 17.01 0.74
CA LYS A 234 -14.64 18.26 0.09
C LYS A 234 -13.41 18.88 0.75
N SER A 235 -12.45 19.25 -0.08
CA SER A 235 -11.14 19.74 0.34
C SER A 235 -10.68 20.90 -0.54
N ASN A 236 -9.60 21.55 -0.16
CA ASN A 236 -8.90 22.55 -0.98
C ASN A 236 -7.54 22.00 -1.44
N GLU A 237 -6.77 22.79 -2.20
CA GLU A 237 -5.47 22.35 -2.75
C GLU A 237 -4.52 21.77 -1.67
N GLU A 238 -4.45 22.40 -0.49
CA GLU A 238 -3.54 21.99 0.59
C GLU A 238 -3.99 20.69 1.29
N SER A 239 -5.31 20.46 1.37
CA SER A 239 -5.92 19.33 2.08
C SER A 239 -6.38 18.19 1.16
N PHE A 240 -6.21 18.32 -0.15
CA PHE A 240 -6.70 17.35 -1.13
C PHE A 240 -6.05 15.97 -0.94
N THR A 241 -4.73 15.92 -0.87
CA THR A 241 -3.98 14.66 -0.67
C THR A 241 -4.33 13.99 0.66
N SER A 242 -4.47 14.77 1.74
CA SER A 242 -4.84 14.21 3.04
C SER A 242 -6.29 13.74 3.09
N SER A 243 -7.20 14.39 2.35
CA SER A 243 -8.59 13.93 2.18
C SER A 243 -8.65 12.55 1.54
N ILE A 244 -7.90 12.34 0.45
CA ILE A 244 -7.78 11.03 -0.22
C ILE A 244 -7.20 9.98 0.73
N GLN A 245 -6.08 10.29 1.40
CA GLN A 245 -5.44 9.36 2.35
C GLN A 245 -6.34 9.00 3.54
N SER A 246 -7.09 9.97 4.07
CA SER A 246 -8.03 9.73 5.18
C SER A 246 -9.20 8.84 4.75
N THR A 247 -9.64 8.96 3.50
CA THR A 247 -10.69 8.12 2.91
C THR A 247 -10.19 6.68 2.78
N TRP A 248 -8.99 6.48 2.22
CA TRP A 248 -8.37 5.15 2.16
C TRP A 248 -8.24 4.50 3.54
N ASN A 249 -7.80 5.26 4.55
CA ASN A 249 -7.70 4.77 5.90
C ASN A 249 -9.07 4.31 6.44
N TYR A 250 -10.09 5.17 6.35
CA TYR A 250 -11.46 4.85 6.77
C TYR A 250 -11.98 3.56 6.15
N VAL A 251 -11.79 3.37 4.84
CA VAL A 251 -12.27 2.16 4.15
C VAL A 251 -11.68 0.90 4.80
N PHE A 252 -10.37 0.85 5.01
CA PHE A 252 -9.68 -0.35 5.49
C PHE A 252 -9.71 -0.55 7.01
N THR A 253 -9.84 0.52 7.79
CA THR A 253 -9.82 0.44 9.26
C THR A 253 -11.19 0.48 9.91
N GLU A 254 -12.20 1.06 9.26
CA GLU A 254 -13.54 1.27 9.83
C GLU A 254 -14.64 0.61 8.99
N TRP A 255 -14.68 0.85 7.67
CA TRP A 255 -15.77 0.34 6.83
C TRP A 255 -15.70 -1.18 6.59
N PHE A 256 -14.59 -1.70 6.05
CA PHE A 256 -14.44 -3.13 5.78
C PHE A 256 -14.77 -4.04 6.98
N PRO A 257 -14.30 -3.74 8.22
CA PRO A 257 -14.66 -4.51 9.41
C PRO A 257 -16.16 -4.70 9.66
N GLU A 258 -16.97 -3.67 9.37
CA GLU A 258 -18.40 -3.63 9.69
C GLU A 258 -19.31 -3.83 8.46
N SER A 259 -18.76 -3.75 7.25
CA SER A 259 -19.52 -3.73 6.00
C SER A 259 -20.16 -5.06 5.60
N GLY A 260 -19.63 -6.19 6.08
CA GLY A 260 -19.96 -7.53 5.55
C GLY A 260 -19.36 -7.84 4.18
N TYR A 261 -18.50 -6.96 3.65
CA TYR A 261 -17.75 -7.15 2.41
C TYR A 261 -16.28 -7.47 2.70
N GLU A 262 -15.62 -8.10 1.73
CA GLU A 262 -14.18 -8.23 1.65
C GLU A 262 -13.69 -7.69 0.30
N HIS A 263 -12.43 -7.29 0.26
CA HIS A 263 -11.84 -6.83 -0.99
C HIS A 263 -11.80 -7.97 -2.00
N TYR A 264 -12.27 -7.73 -3.23
CA TYR A 264 -12.35 -8.76 -4.27
C TYR A 264 -10.96 -9.34 -4.63
N GLY A 265 -9.91 -8.53 -4.46
CA GLY A 265 -8.54 -8.87 -4.86
C GLY A 265 -8.22 -8.48 -6.30
N SER A 266 -9.00 -7.55 -6.86
CA SER A 266 -8.73 -6.92 -8.16
C SER A 266 -8.32 -5.46 -7.96
N MET A 267 -8.15 -4.69 -9.04
CA MET A 267 -7.62 -3.33 -8.98
C MET A 267 -8.64 -2.33 -8.43
N GLU A 268 -8.17 -1.48 -7.54
CA GLU A 268 -8.85 -0.26 -7.12
C GLU A 268 -8.45 0.89 -8.04
N PHE A 269 -9.28 1.93 -8.14
CA PHE A 269 -8.91 3.14 -8.86
C PHE A 269 -9.55 4.39 -8.29
N GLU A 270 -8.88 5.51 -8.51
CA GLU A 270 -9.32 6.86 -8.16
C GLU A 270 -9.86 7.53 -9.44
N LEU A 271 -11.07 8.08 -9.38
CA LEU A 271 -11.70 8.82 -10.46
C LEU A 271 -11.61 10.32 -10.20
N TYR A 272 -10.79 11.00 -10.99
CA TYR A 272 -10.59 12.44 -11.01
C TYR A 272 -11.47 13.05 -12.08
N ASP A 273 -12.58 13.68 -11.69
CA ASP A 273 -13.49 14.35 -12.62
C ASP A 273 -13.49 15.88 -12.41
N LYS A 274 -14.40 16.59 -13.10
CA LYS A 274 -14.53 18.05 -12.99
C LYS A 274 -14.63 18.57 -11.56
N ARG A 275 -15.08 17.77 -10.59
CA ARG A 275 -15.19 18.15 -9.17
C ARG A 275 -13.83 18.30 -8.49
N CYS A 276 -12.76 17.71 -9.02
CA CYS A 276 -11.41 17.92 -8.51
C CYS A 276 -10.66 19.05 -9.24
N TYR A 277 -11.30 19.72 -10.20
CA TYR A 277 -10.73 20.89 -10.87
C TYR A 277 -11.10 22.17 -10.11
N GLY A 278 -10.12 23.06 -9.94
CA GLY A 278 -10.27 24.29 -9.14
C GLY A 278 -9.58 24.21 -7.79
N SER A 279 -9.62 25.31 -7.03
CA SER A 279 -8.86 25.46 -5.78
C SER A 279 -9.61 25.05 -4.51
N GLU A 280 -10.94 24.94 -4.58
CA GLU A 280 -11.83 24.76 -3.42
C GLU A 280 -12.88 23.69 -3.71
N ASN A 281 -13.37 23.04 -2.64
CA ASN A 281 -14.39 21.98 -2.70
C ASN A 281 -14.03 20.79 -3.60
N LYS A 282 -12.74 20.50 -3.75
CA LYS A 282 -12.21 19.36 -4.48
C LYS A 282 -12.66 18.07 -3.83
N GLU A 283 -13.20 17.17 -4.64
CA GLU A 283 -13.56 15.80 -4.27
C GLU A 283 -13.31 14.84 -5.44
N ILE A 284 -13.04 13.57 -5.14
CA ILE A 284 -12.92 12.48 -6.09
C ILE A 284 -13.72 11.27 -5.62
N ASP A 285 -13.92 10.31 -6.52
CA ASP A 285 -14.48 9.00 -6.16
C ASP A 285 -13.38 7.93 -6.12
N ILE A 286 -13.39 7.10 -5.09
CA ILE A 286 -12.50 5.94 -4.95
C ILE A 286 -13.33 4.68 -5.16
N TYR A 287 -12.97 3.90 -6.16
CA TYR A 287 -13.62 2.64 -6.54
C TYR A 287 -12.85 1.47 -5.96
N ILE A 288 -13.50 0.73 -5.07
CA ILE A 288 -12.90 -0.40 -4.36
C ILE A 288 -13.67 -1.67 -4.73
N PRO A 289 -13.05 -2.66 -5.39
CA PRO A 289 -13.74 -3.85 -5.83
C PRO A 289 -14.05 -4.74 -4.63
N VAL A 290 -15.30 -5.17 -4.51
CA VAL A 290 -15.82 -5.87 -3.33
C VAL A 290 -16.51 -7.16 -3.70
N LYS A 291 -16.52 -8.08 -2.73
CA LYS A 291 -17.39 -9.26 -2.72
C LYS A 291 -17.93 -9.46 -1.33
N LYS A 292 -19.10 -10.10 -1.20
CA LYS A 292 -19.66 -10.43 0.11
C LYS A 292 -18.75 -11.41 0.83
N GLN A 293 -18.52 -11.18 2.12
CA GLN A 293 -17.79 -12.14 2.96
C GLN A 293 -18.51 -13.49 2.90
N THR A 294 -17.78 -14.54 2.54
CA THR A 294 -18.32 -15.88 2.64
C THR A 294 -18.36 -16.23 4.12
N VAL A 295 -19.56 -16.35 4.69
CA VAL A 295 -19.70 -16.85 6.06
C VAL A 295 -19.20 -18.30 6.04
N LYS A 296 -17.98 -18.52 6.53
CA LYS A 296 -17.53 -19.88 6.83
C LYS A 296 -18.38 -20.38 7.99
N ALA A 297 -19.33 -21.25 7.67
CA ALA A 297 -20.11 -22.02 8.63
C ALA A 297 -19.20 -22.95 9.45
#